data_AF-A0A2V6B2X2-F1
#
_entry.id   AF-A0A2V6B2X2-F1
#
_cell.length_a   1.000
_cell.length_b   1.000
_cell.length_c   1.000
_cell.angle_alpha   90.00
_cell.angle_beta   90.00
_cell.angle_gamma   90.00
#
_symmetry.space_group_name_H-M   'P 1'
#
loop_
_entity.id
_entity.type
_entity.pdbx_description
1 polymer ?
#
loop_
_entity_poly.entity_id
_entity_poly.type
_entity_poly.pdbx_seq_one_letter_code
_entity_poly.pdbx_strand_id
1 'polypeptide(L)'
;MIFGIVVEAERDAEVYSTLIRKIRPDAEHVEKRPCGDVVQLRRKFVDWLKNFQWHLEYQVDKALVIRDSDCHDPRSVEDELARILVQSGFQPAFPVHFLATRRMVETWLLADEQAVNEVARRRGKTPSAQAVGDPLEEARKADDLF
;
A
#
# COMPACT_ATOMS: atom_id res chain seq x y z
N MET A 1 -1.65 -0.34 -22.30
CA MET A 1 -2.69 -0.48 -21.26
C MET A 1 -2.68 0.68 -20.27
N ILE A 2 -3.87 1.10 -19.82
CA ILE A 2 -4.08 2.11 -18.77
C ILE A 2 -4.48 1.40 -17.48
N PHE A 3 -3.68 1.60 -16.43
CA PHE A 3 -3.98 1.09 -15.08
C PHE A 3 -4.63 2.18 -14.25
N GLY A 4 -5.76 1.89 -13.61
CA GLY A 4 -6.28 2.71 -12.52
C GLY A 4 -5.73 2.23 -11.19
N ILE A 5 -5.20 3.14 -10.36
CA ILE A 5 -4.85 2.83 -8.97
C ILE A 5 -5.63 3.72 -8.01
N VAL A 6 -6.24 3.09 -7.02
CA VAL A 6 -6.87 3.76 -5.88
C VAL A 6 -6.10 3.37 -4.63
N VAL A 7 -5.52 4.35 -3.94
CA VAL A 7 -4.57 4.11 -2.85
C VAL A 7 -4.89 4.98 -1.64
N GLU A 8 -4.30 4.66 -0.49
CA GLU A 8 -4.50 5.43 0.74
C GLU A 8 -3.96 6.85 0.60
N ALA A 9 -2.66 7.02 0.32
CA ALA A 9 -2.00 8.32 0.30
C ALA A 9 -1.33 8.65 -1.05
N GLU A 10 -1.03 9.94 -1.25
CA GLU A 10 -0.32 10.43 -2.45
C GLU A 10 1.04 9.75 -2.63
N ARG A 11 1.77 9.53 -1.52
CA ARG A 11 3.06 8.86 -1.54
C ARG A 11 2.96 7.44 -2.12
N ASP A 12 1.94 6.69 -1.72
CA ASP A 12 1.68 5.34 -2.24
C ASP A 12 1.42 5.39 -3.75
N ALA A 13 0.66 6.39 -4.20
CA ALA A 13 0.32 6.56 -5.61
C ALA A 13 1.58 6.74 -6.47
N GLU A 14 2.52 7.56 -6.02
CA GLU A 14 3.79 7.77 -6.73
C GLU A 14 4.65 6.51 -6.76
N VAL A 15 4.77 5.81 -5.63
CA VAL A 15 5.55 4.58 -5.55
C VAL A 15 4.95 3.50 -6.46
N TYR A 16 3.66 3.19 -6.31
CA TYR A 16 3.03 2.14 -7.09
C TYR A 16 2.98 2.47 -8.59
N SER A 17 2.69 3.72 -8.97
CA SER A 17 2.70 4.10 -10.39
C SER A 17 4.09 3.97 -11.02
N THR A 18 5.15 4.24 -10.24
CA THR A 18 6.53 4.06 -10.68
C THR A 18 6.88 2.57 -10.81
N LEU A 19 6.52 1.75 -9.82
CA LEU A 19 6.78 0.31 -9.85
C LEU A 19 6.02 -0.38 -10.98
N ILE A 20 4.74 -0.05 -11.17
CA ILE A 20 3.91 -0.61 -12.27
C ILE A 20 4.58 -0.29 -13.61
N ARG A 21 4.92 0.97 -13.88
CA ARG A 21 5.56 1.35 -15.16
C ARG A 21 6.93 0.69 -15.37
N LYS A 22 7.68 0.41 -14.30
CA LYS A 22 8.98 -0.29 -14.38
C LYS A 22 8.85 -1.79 -14.64
N ILE A 23 7.85 -2.44 -14.04
CA ILE A 23 7.68 -3.90 -14.07
C ILE A 23 6.81 -4.32 -15.25
N ARG A 24 5.88 -3.46 -15.69
CA ARG A 24 4.91 -3.73 -16.75
C ARG A 24 5.22 -2.85 -17.97
N PRO A 25 5.97 -3.37 -18.96
CA PRO A 25 6.31 -2.59 -20.16
C PRO A 25 5.08 -2.27 -21.03
N ASP A 26 3.96 -2.97 -20.82
CA ASP A 26 2.68 -2.75 -21.48
C ASP A 26 1.79 -1.71 -20.74
N ALA A 27 2.23 -1.20 -19.59
CA ALA A 27 1.55 -0.10 -18.89
C ALA A 27 1.95 1.24 -19.52
N GLU A 28 1.10 1.77 -20.39
CA GLU A 28 1.29 3.06 -21.07
C GLU A 28 1.03 4.22 -20.11
N HIS A 29 0.00 4.10 -19.27
CA HIS A 29 -0.39 5.12 -18.30
C HIS A 29 -0.87 4.49 -17.00
N VAL A 30 -0.70 5.24 -15.90
CA VAL A 30 -1.24 4.89 -14.59
C VAL A 30 -2.04 6.08 -14.06
N GLU A 31 -3.37 5.95 -14.06
CA GLU A 31 -4.26 6.93 -13.47
C GLU A 31 -4.34 6.75 -11.96
N LYS A 32 -4.01 7.81 -11.22
CA LYS A 32 -3.82 7.78 -9.77
C LYS A 32 -5.01 8.44 -9.05
N ARG A 33 -5.55 7.78 -8.03
CA ARG A 33 -6.60 8.30 -7.14
C ARG A 33 -6.28 8.03 -5.66
N PRO A 34 -5.45 8.87 -5.03
CA PRO A 34 -5.21 8.79 -3.60
C PRO A 34 -6.45 9.25 -2.81
N CYS A 35 -6.70 8.63 -1.66
CA CYS A 35 -7.92 8.86 -0.88
C CYS A 35 -7.70 9.75 0.36
N GLY A 36 -6.45 9.91 0.79
CA GLY A 36 -6.01 10.67 1.96
C GLY A 36 -5.65 9.76 3.14
N ASP A 37 -6.51 8.79 3.45
CA ASP A 37 -6.31 7.80 4.52
C ASP A 37 -7.16 6.54 4.28
N VAL A 38 -6.99 5.53 5.14
CA VAL A 38 -7.77 4.27 5.14
C VAL A 38 -9.28 4.48 5.20
N VAL A 39 -9.74 5.41 6.04
CA VAL A 39 -11.17 5.66 6.26
C VAL A 39 -11.78 6.27 5.01
N GLN A 40 -11.10 7.22 4.39
CA GLN A 40 -11.48 7.83 3.13
C GLN A 40 -11.41 6.84 1.99
N LEU A 41 -10.42 5.95 1.96
CA LEU A 41 -10.32 4.89 0.96
C LEU A 41 -11.58 4.04 0.97
N ARG A 42 -11.96 3.49 2.14
CA ARG A 42 -13.19 2.68 2.28
C ARG A 42 -14.45 3.40 1.83
N ARG A 43 -14.50 4.73 1.98
CA ARG A 43 -15.65 5.56 1.60
C ARG A 43 -15.67 5.92 0.11
N LYS A 44 -14.50 6.16 -0.50
CA LYS A 44 -14.38 6.80 -1.82
C LYS A 44 -13.99 5.87 -2.94
N PHE A 45 -13.39 4.70 -2.65
CA PHE A 45 -12.79 3.89 -3.72
C PHE A 45 -13.82 3.50 -4.79
N VAL A 46 -15.06 3.19 -4.40
CA VAL A 46 -16.14 2.86 -5.35
C VAL A 46 -16.45 4.04 -6.27
N ASP A 47 -16.46 5.27 -5.75
CA ASP A 47 -16.71 6.46 -6.56
C ASP A 47 -15.55 6.72 -7.52
N TRP A 48 -14.32 6.41 -7.14
CA TRP A 48 -13.20 6.42 -8.07
C TRP A 48 -13.28 5.35 -9.16
N LEU A 49 -13.74 4.14 -8.82
CA LEU A 49 -13.98 3.11 -9.83
C LEU A 49 -15.09 3.54 -10.81
N LYS A 50 -16.15 4.19 -10.34
CA LYS A 50 -17.18 4.79 -11.21
C LYS A 50 -16.59 5.90 -12.08
N ASN A 51 -15.73 6.75 -11.50
CA ASN A 51 -15.06 7.82 -12.23
C ASN A 51 -14.20 7.28 -13.39
N PHE A 52 -13.46 6.19 -13.16
CA PHE A 52 -12.72 5.51 -14.24
C PHE A 52 -13.64 4.98 -15.34
N GLN A 53 -14.85 4.55 -15.02
CA GLN A 53 -15.77 4.03 -16.03
C GLN A 53 -16.49 5.13 -16.82
N TRP A 54 -16.90 6.20 -16.16
CA TRP A 54 -17.81 7.19 -16.74
C TRP A 54 -17.10 8.31 -17.50
N HIS A 55 -15.83 8.56 -17.21
CA HIS A 55 -15.06 9.59 -17.89
C HIS A 55 -14.10 8.94 -18.87
N LEU A 56 -14.35 9.17 -20.16
CA LEU A 56 -13.54 8.61 -21.26
C LEU A 56 -12.05 8.98 -21.14
N GLU A 57 -11.74 10.16 -20.60
CA GLU A 57 -10.37 10.61 -20.35
C GLU A 57 -9.62 9.78 -19.30
N TYR A 58 -10.36 9.09 -18.43
CA TYR A 58 -9.84 8.27 -17.33
C TYR A 58 -10.21 6.80 -17.47
N GLN A 59 -10.61 6.36 -18.67
CA GLN A 59 -10.98 4.98 -18.90
C GLN A 59 -9.77 4.07 -18.70
N VAL A 60 -9.92 3.09 -17.81
CA VAL A 60 -8.85 2.15 -17.46
C VAL A 60 -9.17 0.75 -17.97
N ASP A 61 -8.13 0.02 -18.36
CA ASP A 61 -8.26 -1.39 -18.76
C ASP A 61 -8.44 -2.31 -17.55
N LYS A 62 -7.90 -1.89 -16.40
CA LYS A 62 -8.05 -2.56 -15.10
C LYS A 62 -7.77 -1.60 -13.95
N ALA A 63 -8.35 -1.89 -12.79
CA ALA A 63 -8.11 -1.12 -11.58
C ALA A 63 -7.50 -1.96 -10.45
N LEU A 64 -6.63 -1.33 -9.66
CA LEU A 64 -6.06 -1.85 -8.42
C LEU A 64 -6.52 -0.95 -7.27
N VAL A 65 -7.11 -1.55 -6.24
CA VAL A 65 -7.38 -0.86 -4.96
C VAL A 65 -6.36 -1.40 -3.96
N ILE A 66 -5.40 -0.55 -3.59
CA ILE A 66 -4.23 -0.94 -2.81
C ILE A 66 -4.25 -0.24 -1.48
N ARG A 67 -4.03 -1.00 -0.41
CA ARG A 67 -3.95 -0.45 0.94
C ARG A 67 -3.04 -1.29 1.82
N ASP A 68 -2.52 -0.72 2.90
CA ASP A 68 -1.77 -1.50 3.88
C ASP A 68 -2.72 -2.34 4.72
N SER A 69 -2.24 -3.52 5.13
CA SER A 69 -3.00 -4.40 6.01
C SER A 69 -2.96 -3.97 7.48
N ASP A 70 -2.10 -3.02 7.86
CA ASP A 70 -1.93 -2.57 9.25
C ASP A 70 -1.70 -3.72 10.24
N CYS A 71 -0.91 -4.72 9.85
CA CYS A 71 -0.67 -5.97 10.60
C CYS A 71 -1.89 -6.90 10.73
N HIS A 72 -3.01 -6.60 10.07
CA HIS A 72 -4.10 -7.55 9.87
C HIS A 72 -3.74 -8.55 8.77
N ASP A 73 -4.49 -9.66 8.70
CA ASP A 73 -4.39 -10.60 7.60
C ASP A 73 -4.80 -9.92 6.29
N PRO A 74 -3.93 -9.86 5.26
CA PRO A 74 -4.23 -9.21 3.98
C PRO A 74 -5.54 -9.66 3.34
N ARG A 75 -5.84 -10.96 3.38
CA ARG A 75 -7.07 -11.50 2.77
C ARG A 75 -8.30 -10.93 3.42
N SER A 76 -8.31 -10.81 4.75
CA SER A 76 -9.43 -10.19 5.47
C SER A 76 -9.70 -8.74 5.03
N VAL A 77 -8.65 -7.98 4.69
CA VAL A 77 -8.74 -6.60 4.22
C VAL A 77 -9.22 -6.54 2.77
N GLU A 78 -8.72 -7.43 1.92
CA GLU A 78 -9.16 -7.57 0.52
C GLU A 78 -10.64 -7.98 0.44
N ASP A 79 -11.06 -8.95 1.26
CA ASP A 79 -12.45 -9.42 1.36
C ASP A 79 -13.39 -8.33 1.91
N GLU A 80 -12.90 -7.46 2.78
CA GLU A 80 -13.66 -6.28 3.23
C GLU A 80 -13.93 -5.33 2.06
N LEU A 81 -12.91 -4.95 1.30
CA LEU A 81 -13.06 -4.05 0.15
C LEU A 81 -13.94 -4.65 -0.94
N ALA A 82 -13.78 -5.95 -1.21
CA ALA A 82 -14.63 -6.69 -2.14
C ALA A 82 -16.10 -6.67 -1.68
N ARG A 83 -16.38 -6.88 -0.39
CA ARG A 83 -17.75 -6.77 0.16
C ARG A 83 -18.32 -5.36 0.00
N ILE A 84 -17.54 -4.31 0.23
CA ILE A 84 -18.00 -2.93 0.03
C ILE A 84 -18.39 -2.69 -1.44
N LEU A 85 -17.59 -3.18 -2.39
CA LEU A 85 -17.92 -3.06 -3.81
C LEU A 85 -19.23 -3.80 -4.13
N VAL A 86 -19.40 -5.04 -3.66
CA VAL A 86 -20.63 -5.80 -3.85
C VAL A 86 -21.85 -5.09 -3.26
N GLN A 87 -21.73 -4.58 -2.01
CA GLN A 87 -22.80 -3.87 -1.33
C GLN A 87 -23.17 -2.55 -2.00
N SER A 88 -22.22 -1.92 -2.71
CA SER A 88 -22.48 -0.69 -3.46
C SER A 88 -23.39 -0.90 -4.69
N GLY A 89 -23.55 -2.14 -5.15
CA GLY A 89 -24.27 -2.49 -6.37
C GLY A 89 -23.56 -2.09 -7.67
N PHE A 90 -22.38 -1.47 -7.59
CA PHE A 90 -21.61 -1.10 -8.76
C PHE A 90 -20.91 -2.33 -9.37
N GLN A 91 -21.08 -2.52 -10.68
CA GLN A 91 -20.44 -3.57 -11.45
C GLN A 91 -19.48 -2.94 -12.46
N PRO A 92 -18.18 -2.88 -12.15
CA PRO A 92 -17.18 -2.34 -13.08
C PRO A 92 -17.14 -3.14 -14.38
N ALA A 93 -17.04 -2.45 -15.51
CA ALA A 93 -16.85 -3.05 -16.84
C ALA A 93 -15.41 -3.51 -17.11
N PHE A 94 -14.52 -3.33 -16.12
CA PHE A 94 -13.12 -3.71 -16.16
C PHE A 94 -12.76 -4.54 -14.91
N PRO A 95 -11.70 -5.36 -14.97
CA PRO A 95 -11.24 -6.11 -13.81
C PRO A 95 -10.79 -5.19 -12.67
N VAL A 96 -11.27 -5.46 -11.46
CA VAL A 96 -10.83 -4.81 -10.23
C VAL A 96 -10.10 -5.82 -9.35
N HIS A 97 -8.91 -5.46 -8.89
CA HIS A 97 -8.14 -6.27 -7.95
C HIS A 97 -7.96 -5.50 -6.63
N PHE A 98 -8.26 -6.17 -5.53
CA PHE A 98 -7.98 -5.67 -4.18
C PHE A 98 -6.65 -6.25 -3.73
N LEU A 99 -5.76 -5.39 -3.22
CA LEU A 99 -4.41 -5.77 -2.80
C LEU A 99 -4.12 -5.16 -1.43
N ALA A 100 -3.93 -6.00 -0.44
CA ALA A 100 -3.48 -5.59 0.88
C ALA A 100 -1.99 -5.90 1.07
N THR A 101 -1.16 -4.89 1.24
CA THR A 101 0.26 -5.05 1.51
C THR A 101 0.47 -5.43 2.99
N ARG A 102 1.16 -6.57 3.24
CA ARG A 102 1.43 -7.07 4.61
C ARG A 102 2.16 -6.05 5.50
N ARG A 103 2.95 -5.17 4.88
CA ARG A 103 3.72 -4.09 5.50
C ARG A 103 3.61 -2.86 4.62
N MET A 104 3.80 -1.69 5.23
CA MET A 104 3.92 -0.40 4.55
C MET A 104 4.90 -0.47 3.39
N VAL A 105 4.58 0.19 2.28
CA VAL A 105 5.43 0.23 1.09
C VAL A 105 6.83 0.79 1.41
N GLU A 106 6.92 1.70 2.38
CA GLU A 106 8.17 2.22 2.93
C GLU A 106 9.10 1.12 3.45
N THR A 107 8.53 0.06 4.03
CA THR A 107 9.31 -1.07 4.55
C THR A 107 9.99 -1.84 3.42
N TRP A 108 9.37 -1.92 2.24
CA TRP A 108 9.97 -2.57 1.07
C TRP A 108 11.05 -1.72 0.42
N LEU A 109 10.92 -0.40 0.52
CA LEU A 109 11.87 0.55 -0.04
C LEU A 109 13.05 0.86 0.90
N LEU A 110 13.11 0.23 2.08
CA LEU A 110 14.07 0.55 3.16
C LEU A 110 14.13 2.07 3.42
N ALA A 111 13.00 2.75 3.22
CA ALA A 111 12.93 4.20 3.24
C ALA A 111 13.00 4.66 4.70
N ASP A 112 14.20 4.95 5.16
CA ASP A 112 14.52 5.40 6.52
C ASP A 112 14.02 4.42 7.60
N GLU A 113 14.91 3.55 8.05
CA GLU A 113 14.63 2.59 9.12
C GLU A 113 14.10 3.27 10.39
N GLN A 114 14.49 4.51 10.69
CA GLN A 114 13.98 5.23 11.85
C GLN A 114 12.51 5.61 11.67
N ALA A 115 12.14 6.11 10.49
CA ALA A 115 10.75 6.46 10.16
C ALA A 115 9.86 5.21 10.10
N VAL A 116 10.33 4.12 9.49
CA VAL A 116 9.61 2.83 9.46
C VAL A 116 9.38 2.32 10.87
N ASN A 117 10.41 2.34 11.72
CA ASN A 117 10.31 1.93 13.11
C ASN A 117 9.38 2.84 13.92
N GLU A 118 9.37 4.15 13.67
CA GLU A 118 8.48 5.08 14.34
C GLU A 118 7.00 4.78 14.03
N VAL A 119 6.66 4.58 12.76
CA VAL A 119 5.27 4.25 12.37
C VAL A 119 4.88 2.86 12.88
N ALA A 120 5.78 1.88 12.81
CA ALA A 120 5.55 0.54 13.36
C ALA A 120 5.29 0.58 14.88
N ARG A 121 6.06 1.38 15.64
CA ARG A 121 5.86 1.60 17.08
C ARG A 121 4.53 2.29 17.40
N ARG A 122 4.11 3.25 16.57
CA ARG A 122 2.81 3.92 16.74
C ARG A 122 1.62 2.99 16.50
N ARG A 123 1.75 2.05 15.55
CA ARG A 123 0.68 1.10 15.18
C ARG A 123 0.61 -0.14 16.09
N GLY A 124 1.73 -0.61 16.64
CA GLY A 124 1.78 -1.75 17.55
C GLY A 124 1.87 -1.36 19.02
N LYS A 125 0.85 -1.66 19.84
CA LYS A 125 0.94 -1.59 21.32
C LYS A 125 1.76 -2.77 21.93
N THR A 126 2.91 -3.12 21.36
CA THR A 126 3.77 -4.24 21.81
C THR A 126 5.25 -3.95 21.49
N PRO A 127 6.21 -4.26 22.39
CA PRO A 127 7.57 -3.73 22.35
C PRO A 127 8.38 -4.20 21.14
N SER A 128 9.34 -3.34 20.78
CA SER A 128 10.25 -3.39 19.63
C SER A 128 10.71 -4.79 19.25
N ALA A 129 10.81 -5.03 17.93
CA ALA A 129 11.79 -5.99 17.41
C ALA A 129 13.13 -5.68 18.09
N GLN A 130 13.66 -6.64 18.83
CA GLN A 130 14.94 -6.51 19.53
C GLN A 130 15.95 -5.87 18.58
N ALA A 131 16.58 -4.80 19.05
CA ALA A 131 17.80 -4.31 18.46
C ALA A 131 18.72 -5.51 18.27
N VAL A 132 19.02 -5.85 17.02
CA VAL A 132 20.12 -6.77 16.72
C VAL A 132 21.35 -6.06 17.25
N GLY A 133 22.02 -6.64 18.24
CA GLY A 133 23.22 -6.07 18.82
C GLY A 133 24.22 -5.76 17.72
N ASP A 134 24.73 -4.53 17.71
CA ASP A 134 25.81 -4.13 16.83
C ASP A 134 27.05 -5.00 17.16
N PRO A 135 27.57 -5.82 16.22
CA PRO A 135 28.77 -6.64 16.47
C PRO A 135 29.99 -5.79 16.88
N LEU A 136 29.98 -4.48 16.61
CA LEU A 136 31.03 -3.56 17.02
C LEU A 136 30.95 -3.13 18.49
N GLU A 137 29.79 -3.25 19.15
CA GLU A 137 29.70 -3.00 20.60
C GLU A 137 30.23 -4.18 21.44
N GLU A 138 30.22 -5.40 20.91
CA GLU A 138 30.78 -6.57 21.60
C GLU A 138 32.32 -6.57 21.58
N ALA A 139 32.94 -6.03 20.53
CA ALA A 139 34.41 -5.94 20.42
C ALA A 139 35.03 -5.00 21.46
N ARG A 140 34.29 -4.01 21.98
CA ARG A 140 34.80 -3.07 23.00
C ARG A 140 34.81 -3.63 24.42
N LYS A 141 34.12 -4.73 24.70
CA LYS A 141 34.10 -5.36 26.03
C LYS A 141 35.18 -6.44 26.21
N ALA A 142 35.87 -6.83 25.14
CA ALA A 142 36.92 -7.84 25.20
C ALA A 142 38.27 -7.30 25.72
N ASP A 143 38.53 -6.00 25.56
CA ASP A 143 39.78 -5.36 26.02
C ASP A 143 39.80 -5.11 27.55
N ASP A 144 38.70 -5.33 28.27
CA ASP A 144 38.61 -5.21 29.73
C ASP A 144 38.83 -6.56 30.47
N LEU A 145 39.24 -7.62 29.76
CA LEU A 145 39.36 -8.98 30.31
C LEU A 145 40.78 -9.60 30.26
N PHE A 146 41.82 -8.81 29.98
CA PHE A 146 43.22 -9.20 30.21
C PHE A 146 44.05 -8.11 30.88
#